data_AF-A0A199V0X4-F1
#
_entry.id   AF-A0A199V0X4-F1
#
_cell.length_a   1.000
_cell.length_b   1.000
_cell.length_c   1.000
_cell.angle_alpha   90.00
_cell.angle_beta   90.00
_cell.angle_gamma   90.00
#
_symmetry.space_group_name_H-M   'P 1'
#
loop_
_entity.id
_entity.type
_entity.pdbx_description
1 polymer ?
#
loop_
_entity_poly.entity_id
_entity_poly.type
_entity_poly.pdbx_seq_one_letter_code
_entity_poly.pdbx_strand_id
1 'polypeptide(L)'
;MQFDVERREGDTRVEVCCAAKPGLLLSMVSTLDALGLEIHQCVASCFSDFGMQASCLEDKEQTELISSEEIKQALFRNAGYGGRSL
;
A
#
# COMPACT_ATOMS: atom_id res chain seq x y z
N MET A 1 -5.35 -13.17 -0.77
CA MET A 1 -4.89 -11.78 -0.91
C MET A 1 -4.08 -11.44 0.31
N GLN A 2 -2.95 -10.76 0.12
CA GLN A 2 -1.97 -10.46 1.15
C GLN A 2 -1.64 -8.97 1.08
N PHE A 3 -1.66 -8.31 2.23
CA PHE A 3 -1.32 -6.91 2.41
C PHE A 3 -0.42 -6.83 3.64
N ASP A 4 0.89 -6.78 3.41
CA ASP A 4 1.88 -6.70 4.46
C ASP A 4 2.56 -5.34 4.47
N VAL A 5 2.83 -4.88 5.69
CA VAL A 5 3.41 -3.58 6.00
C VAL A 5 4.35 -3.85 7.15
N GLU A 6 5.63 -3.63 6.89
CA GLU A 6 6.72 -3.78 7.83
C GLU A 6 7.37 -2.41 8.01
N ARG A 7 7.44 -1.95 9.26
CA ARG A 7 8.16 -0.73 9.60
C ARG A 7 9.59 -1.06 10.00
N ARG A 8 10.51 -0.29 9.44
CA ARG A 8 11.96 -0.33 9.71
C ARG A 8 12.40 1.08 10.10
N GLU A 9 13.62 1.23 10.62
CA GLU A 9 14.14 2.56 10.97
C GLU A 9 14.23 3.46 9.74
N GLY A 10 13.25 4.37 9.59
CA GLY A 10 13.19 5.33 8.49
C GLY A 10 12.63 4.80 7.17
N ASP A 11 12.13 3.58 7.12
CA ASP A 11 11.54 2.96 5.92
C ASP A 11 10.30 2.14 6.28
N THR A 12 9.26 2.27 5.46
CA THR A 12 8.08 1.41 5.49
C THR A 12 8.04 0.56 4.24
N ARG A 13 8.15 -0.75 4.43
CA ARG A 13 8.06 -1.74 3.35
C ARG A 13 6.62 -2.23 3.24
N VAL A 14 6.06 -2.12 2.05
CA VAL A 14 4.71 -2.55 1.71
C VAL A 14 4.77 -3.68 0.68
N GLU A 15 4.02 -4.74 0.93
CA GLU A 15 3.85 -5.85 0.00
C GLU A 15 2.36 -6.13 -0.22
N VAL A 16 1.95 -6.16 -1.48
CA VAL A 16 0.59 -6.42 -1.91
C VAL A 16 0.58 -7.59 -2.88
N CYS A 17 -0.29 -8.57 -2.63
CA CYS A 17 -0.59 -9.65 -3.56
C CYS A 17 -2.10 -9.88 -3.60
N CYS A 18 -2.75 -9.58 -4.73
CA CYS A 18 -4.20 -9.70 -4.87
C CYS A 18 -4.60 -9.96 -6.33
N ALA A 19 -5.88 -10.28 -6.56
CA ALA A 19 -6.38 -10.52 -7.91
C ALA A 19 -6.23 -9.26 -8.76
N ALA A 20 -5.69 -9.41 -9.97
CA ALA A 20 -5.46 -8.27 -10.86
C ALA A 20 -6.79 -7.60 -11.28
N LYS A 21 -6.83 -6.27 -11.17
CA LYS A 21 -7.93 -5.42 -11.65
C LYS A 21 -7.34 -4.18 -12.34
N PRO A 22 -8.00 -3.65 -13.38
CA PRO A 22 -7.59 -2.38 -13.98
C PRO A 22 -7.49 -1.28 -12.92
N GLY A 23 -6.39 -0.51 -12.96
CA GLY A 23 -6.19 0.63 -12.07
C GLY A 23 -5.61 0.31 -10.68
N LEU A 24 -5.32 -0.96 -10.33
CA LEU A 24 -4.75 -1.29 -9.02
C LEU A 24 -3.44 -0.57 -8.71
N LEU A 25 -2.49 -0.55 -9.65
CA LEU A 25 -1.21 0.11 -9.43
C LEU A 25 -1.39 1.59 -9.06
N LEU A 26 -2.20 2.32 -9.84
CA LEU A 26 -2.52 3.72 -9.56
C LEU A 26 -3.20 3.87 -8.19
N SER A 27 -4.20 3.04 -7.90
CA SER A 27 -4.90 3.06 -6.62
C SER A 27 -3.97 2.83 -5.43
N MET A 28 -3.04 1.88 -5.52
CA MET A 28 -2.09 1.59 -4.45
C MET A 28 -1.11 2.75 -4.26
N VAL A 29 -0.53 3.27 -5.35
CA VAL A 29 0.40 4.41 -5.31
C VAL A 29 -0.27 5.66 -4.74
N SER A 30 -1.50 5.98 -5.20
CA SER A 30 -2.27 7.11 -4.65
C SER A 30 -2.65 6.91 -3.18
N THR A 31 -2.87 5.68 -2.73
CA THR A 31 -3.13 5.39 -1.32
C THR A 31 -1.90 5.68 -0.47
N LEU A 32 -0.71 5.26 -0.91
CA LEU A 32 0.54 5.52 -0.18
C LEU A 32 0.84 7.03 -0.13
N ASP A 33 0.68 7.73 -1.26
CA ASP A 33 0.84 9.20 -1.34
C ASP A 33 -0.12 9.93 -0.39
N ALA A 34 -1.39 9.55 -0.35
CA ALA A 34 -2.38 10.14 0.55
C ALA A 34 -2.12 9.85 2.05
N LEU A 35 -1.34 8.81 2.36
CA LEU A 35 -0.88 8.49 3.72
C LEU A 35 0.44 9.21 4.07
N GLY A 36 0.98 10.04 3.18
CA GLY A 36 2.26 10.73 3.40
C GLY A 36 3.49 9.82 3.27
N LEU A 37 3.33 8.64 2.65
CA LEU A 37 4.42 7.69 2.42
C LEU A 37 5.10 8.01 1.10
N GLU A 38 6.31 8.59 1.16
CA GLU A 38 7.08 8.93 -0.03
C GLU A 38 7.71 7.66 -0.61
N ILE A 39 7.23 7.23 -1.78
CA ILE A 39 7.72 6.02 -2.46
C ILE A 39 9.07 6.29 -3.13
N HIS A 40 10.14 5.63 -2.68
CA HIS A 40 11.45 5.72 -3.33
C HIS A 40 11.76 4.51 -4.23
N GLN A 41 11.18 3.35 -3.92
CA GLN A 41 11.26 2.15 -4.75
C GLN A 41 9.90 1.48 -4.84
N CYS A 42 9.45 1.14 -6.05
CA CYS A 42 8.25 0.36 -6.27
C CYS A 42 8.45 -0.60 -7.45
N VAL A 43 8.18 -1.88 -7.21
CA VAL A 43 8.16 -2.92 -8.24
C VAL A 43 6.77 -3.51 -8.27
N ALA A 44 6.15 -3.54 -9.45
CA ALA A 44 4.85 -4.16 -9.64
C ALA A 44 4.91 -5.20 -10.76
N SER A 45 4.10 -6.25 -10.61
CA SER A 45 3.92 -7.31 -11.58
C SER A 45 2.43 -7.61 -11.76
N CYS A 46 2.06 -7.93 -12.99
CA CYS A 46 0.70 -8.33 -13.36
C CYS A 46 0.78 -9.65 -14.14
N PHE A 47 1.20 -10.73 -13.48
CA PHE A 47 1.27 -12.05 -14.08
C PHE A 47 0.31 -12.98 -13.35
N SER A 48 -0.85 -13.23 -13.97
CA SER A 48 -2.04 -13.87 -13.36
C SER A 48 -2.67 -13.06 -12.23
N ASP A 49 -1.89 -12.68 -11.22
CA ASP A 49 -2.27 -11.82 -10.11
C ASP A 49 -1.53 -10.48 -10.17
N PHE A 50 -1.96 -9.53 -9.35
CA PHE A 50 -1.25 -8.28 -9.08
C PHE A 50 -0.35 -8.44 -7.87
N GLY A 51 0.95 -8.26 -8.09
CA GLY A 51 1.98 -8.16 -7.07
C GLY A 51 2.57 -6.76 -7.03
N MET A 52 2.80 -6.22 -5.84
CA MET A 52 3.51 -4.95 -5.67
C MET A 52 4.36 -5.00 -4.41
N GLN A 53 5.59 -4.52 -4.53
CA GLN A 53 6.48 -4.26 -3.41
C GLN A 53 6.95 -2.82 -3.47
N ALA A 54 6.72 -2.07 -2.40
CA ALA A 54 7.15 -0.69 -2.28
C ALA A 54 7.97 -0.49 -1.01
N SER A 55 8.95 0.39 -1.08
CA SER A 55 9.68 0.93 0.05
C SER A 55 9.46 2.44 0.09
N CYS A 56 9.05 2.92 1.25
CA CYS A 56 8.59 4.30 1.43
C CYS A 56 9.32 4.95 2.59
N LEU A 57 9.73 6.21 2.42
CA LEU A 57 10.23 7.03 3.53
C LEU A 57 9.04 7.56 4.34
N GLU A 58 9.22 7.62 5.66
CA GLU A 58 8.26 8.26 6.57
C GLU A 58 8.76 9.66 6.95
N ASP A 59 7.99 10.69 6.65
CA ASP A 59 8.26 12.03 7.16
C ASP A 59 7.88 12.08 8.66
N LYS A 60 8.92 12.14 9.50
CA LYS A 60 8.80 12.15 10.97
C LYS A 60 8.16 13.42 11.52
N GLU A 61 8.07 14.50 10.72
CA GLU A 61 7.54 15.79 11.17
C GLU A 61 6.05 15.99 10.84
N GLN A 62 5.49 15.25 9.87
CA GLN A 62 4.11 15.45 9.39
C GLN A 62 3.15 14.30 9.68
N THR A 63 3.67 13.12 10.04
CA THR A 63 2.85 11.93 10.21
C THR A 63 2.56 11.73 11.71
N GLU A 64 1.34 12.08 12.17
CA GLU A 64 0.78 11.37 13.32
C GLU A 64 0.94 9.88 13.03
N LEU A 65 1.70 9.14 13.84
CA LEU A 65 2.23 7.80 13.51
C LEU A 65 1.14 6.82 13.04
N ILE A 66 0.77 6.85 11.75
CA ILE A 66 -0.28 6.00 11.14
C ILE A 66 0.15 4.55 11.34
N SER A 67 -0.55 3.72 12.11
CA SER A 67 -0.09 2.35 12.38
C SER A 67 0.11 1.50 11.10
N SER A 68 0.96 0.47 11.16
CA SER A 68 1.10 -0.49 10.06
C SER A 68 -0.24 -1.10 9.69
N GLU A 69 -1.10 -1.33 10.68
CA GLU A 69 -2.47 -1.83 10.55
C GLU A 69 -3.37 -0.86 9.77
N GLU A 70 -3.26 0.45 10.01
CA GLU A 70 -4.00 1.46 9.26
C GLU A 70 -3.58 1.51 7.79
N ILE A 71 -2.27 1.42 7.51
CA ILE A 71 -1.75 1.34 6.14
C ILE A 71 -2.30 0.08 5.45
N LYS A 72 -2.23 -1.09 6.11
CA LYS A 72 -2.80 -2.35 5.60
C LYS A 72 -4.29 -2.20 5.28
N GLN A 73 -5.07 -1.60 6.18
CA GLN A 73 -6.50 -1.41 5.98
C GLN A 73 -6.80 -0.44 4.84
N ALA A 74 -6.05 0.64 4.69
CA ALA A 74 -6.21 1.59 3.60
C ALA A 74 -5.96 0.93 2.24
N LEU A 75 -4.88 0.16 2.11
CA LEU A 75 -4.55 -0.59 0.89
C LEU A 75 -5.63 -1.63 0.57
N PHE A 76 -6.06 -2.40 1.57
CA PHE A 76 -7.12 -3.39 1.41
C PHE A 76 -8.42 -2.76 0.91
N ARG A 77 -8.85 -1.63 1.50
CA ARG A 77 -10.06 -0.92 1.10
C ARG A 77 -9.96 -0.41 -0.34
N ASN A 78 -8.84 0.21 -0.69
CA ASN A 78 -8.61 0.82 -2.00
C ASN A 78 -8.45 -0.20 -3.13
N ALA A 79 -7.97 -1.42 -2.85
CA ALA A 79 -7.97 -2.53 -3.83
C ALA A 79 -9.40 -3.05 -4.18
N GLY A 80 -10.43 -2.39 -3.64
CA GLY A 80 -11.83 -2.71 -3.87
C GLY A 80 -12.34 -3.87 -3.00
N TYR A 81 -11.67 -4.15 -1.88
CA TYR A 81 -12.12 -5.14 -0.89
C TYR A 81 -12.82 -4.48 0.32
N GLY A 82 -12.91 -3.15 0.35
CA GLY A 82 -13.54 -2.36 1.42
C GLY A 82 -15.04 -2.08 1.24
N GLY A 83 -15.67 -2.62 0.19
CA GLY A 83 -17.08 -2.40 -0.09
C GLY A 83 -17.99 -3.27 0.79
N ARG A 84 -18.92 -2.61 1.51
CA ARG A 84 -20.16 -3.26 1.97
C ARG A 84 -20.85 -3.85 0.75
N SER A 85 -21.16 -5.15 0.80
CA SER A 85 -22.23 -5.72 -0.01
C SER A 85 -23.47 -4.83 0.17
N LEU A 86 -23.96 -4.25 -0.92
CA LEU A 86 -25.37 -3.86 -1.00
C LEU A 86 -26.18 -5.10 -1.35
#